data_AF-K2BR19-F1
#
_entry.id   AF-K2BR19-F1
#
_cell.length_a   1.000
_cell.length_b   1.000
_cell.length_c   1.000
_cell.angle_alpha   90.00
_cell.angle_beta   90.00
_cell.angle_gamma   90.00
#
_symmetry.space_group_name_H-M   'P 1'
#
loop_
_entity.id
_entity.type
_entity.pdbx_description
1 polymer ?
#
loop_
_entity_poly.entity_id
_entity_poly.type
_entity_poly.pdbx_seq_one_letter_code
_entity_poly.pdbx_strand_id
1 'polypeptide(L)'
;MSSLKHFKRTLLLLTGFVLAVQHECCGHGLAIYLSTPITPPAGMEWVRAPAMILLSLACAVTFRIVWRYSYMFATSAGAAVVMIYSMLFYLTGRFATHNSIAPGLGSPYPPMPGLSWSDVGGDFILWNGIGIAILTTLMLLAGSICASIKPTTFAAPLLILYTALITFAMPWITHFFYRNGSLIGVIGVILALILKRSRRAFLVIAGLALFLPDFFIMIFIYSLFFFPVFEFAKLPFDWPKRLEAACILLICAGAYSLTLLPYASEGALAHGWGGVYFHQYCENRLKAYAGFLKAYASVNEGFTPNAQTMEELIERLEPFSSGKFPYASYCHDVKFCPSSVPFEREPSRYSWDTSCANRPVAELDHFPVSCTYEKCRSYDNDLLLYDLQNNK
;
A
#
# COMPACT_ATOMS: atom_id res chain seq x y z
N MET A 1 -39.79 -12.34 -14.29
CA MET A 1 -38.81 -13.24 -14.96
C MET A 1 -37.52 -12.55 -15.44
N SER A 2 -37.46 -11.22 -15.63
CA SER A 2 -36.23 -10.51 -16.06
C SER A 2 -35.11 -10.48 -15.01
N SER A 3 -35.48 -10.35 -13.72
CA SER A 3 -34.54 -10.33 -12.59
C SER A 3 -33.69 -11.60 -12.48
N LEU A 4 -34.29 -12.78 -12.70
CA LEU A 4 -33.57 -14.05 -12.63
C LEU A 4 -32.54 -14.22 -13.77
N LYS A 5 -32.80 -13.63 -14.94
CA LYS A 5 -31.86 -13.63 -16.08
C LYS A 5 -30.65 -12.72 -15.82
N HIS A 6 -30.86 -11.56 -15.17
CA HIS A 6 -29.75 -10.69 -14.76
C HIS A 6 -28.90 -11.33 -13.67
N PHE A 7 -29.53 -11.91 -12.64
CA PHE A 7 -28.80 -12.59 -11.57
C PHE A 7 -27.93 -13.74 -12.09
N LYS A 8 -28.47 -14.57 -13.00
CA LYS A 8 -27.71 -15.66 -13.63
C LYS A 8 -26.55 -15.16 -14.48
N ARG A 9 -26.71 -14.05 -15.24
CA ARG A 9 -25.62 -13.44 -16.02
C ARG A 9 -24.54 -12.86 -15.13
N THR A 10 -24.92 -12.14 -14.07
CA THR A 10 -23.96 -11.59 -13.11
C THR A 10 -23.21 -12.70 -12.39
N LEU A 11 -23.90 -13.77 -11.98
CA LEU A 11 -23.27 -14.93 -11.35
C LEU A 11 -22.34 -15.66 -12.32
N LEU A 12 -22.72 -15.85 -13.59
CA LEU A 12 -21.86 -16.48 -14.59
C LEU A 12 -20.61 -15.65 -14.91
N LEU A 13 -20.76 -14.32 -14.97
CA LEU A 13 -19.63 -13.39 -15.15
C LEU A 13 -18.73 -13.38 -13.92
N LEU A 14 -19.30 -13.43 -12.71
CA LEU A 14 -18.53 -13.50 -11.47
C LEU A 14 -17.80 -14.83 -11.34
N THR A 15 -18.46 -15.95 -11.67
CA THR A 15 -17.85 -17.28 -11.68
C THR A 15 -16.80 -17.41 -12.78
N GLY A 16 -17.06 -16.88 -13.98
CA GLY A 16 -16.07 -16.82 -15.06
C GLY A 16 -14.86 -15.97 -14.69
N PHE A 17 -15.09 -14.83 -14.00
CA PHE A 17 -14.03 -13.99 -13.46
C PHE A 17 -13.23 -14.73 -12.37
N VAL A 18 -13.88 -15.36 -11.40
CA VAL A 18 -13.23 -16.13 -10.32
C VAL A 18 -12.43 -17.31 -10.89
N LEU A 19 -12.98 -18.05 -11.85
CA LEU A 19 -12.30 -19.20 -12.47
C LEU A 19 -11.15 -18.77 -13.39
N ALA A 20 -11.27 -17.63 -14.08
CA ALA A 20 -10.17 -17.07 -14.88
C ALA A 20 -9.02 -16.52 -14.01
N VAL A 21 -9.35 -16.00 -12.82
CA VAL A 21 -8.38 -15.43 -11.87
C VAL A 21 -7.71 -16.51 -10.99
N GLN A 22 -8.32 -17.69 -10.86
CA GLN A 22 -7.81 -18.78 -10.00
C GLN A 22 -6.44 -19.33 -10.44
N HIS A 23 -6.02 -19.08 -11.68
CA HIS A 23 -4.80 -19.68 -12.24
C HIS A 23 -3.50 -18.91 -11.97
N GLU A 24 -3.56 -17.72 -11.35
CA GLU A 24 -2.36 -16.92 -11.03
C GLU A 24 -2.32 -16.48 -9.56
N CYS A 25 -2.77 -17.34 -8.64
CA CYS A 25 -2.41 -17.20 -7.24
C CYS A 25 -0.93 -17.55 -7.03
N CYS A 26 -0.04 -16.66 -7.49
CA CYS A 26 1.36 -16.65 -7.09
C CYS A 26 1.42 -16.37 -5.59
N GLY A 27 1.52 -17.45 -4.83
CA GLY A 27 1.75 -17.41 -3.39
C GLY A 27 2.96 -16.56 -3.07
N HIS A 28 2.72 -15.48 -2.34
CA HIS A 28 3.68 -14.84 -1.45
C HIS A 28 5.00 -14.33 -2.04
N GLY A 29 4.95 -13.61 -3.16
CA GLY A 29 6.07 -12.80 -3.67
C GLY A 29 6.16 -11.40 -3.02
N LEU A 30 7.15 -10.62 -3.48
CA LEU A 30 7.28 -9.17 -3.22
C LEU A 30 5.94 -8.47 -3.50
N ALA A 31 5.26 -7.97 -2.48
CA ALA A 31 4.07 -7.14 -2.67
C ALA A 31 4.52 -5.73 -3.00
N ILE A 32 4.74 -5.46 -4.30
CA ILE A 32 4.98 -4.11 -4.79
C ILE A 32 3.65 -3.37 -4.75
N TYR A 33 3.64 -2.21 -4.12
CA TYR A 33 2.56 -1.25 -4.13
C TYR A 33 3.01 -0.02 -4.90
N LEU A 34 2.12 0.57 -5.69
CA LEU A 34 2.43 1.80 -6.39
C LEU A 34 2.13 3.00 -5.51
N SER A 35 3.00 3.99 -5.61
CA SER A 35 2.80 5.27 -4.92
C SER A 35 1.62 5.98 -5.56
N THR A 36 0.64 6.29 -4.73
CA THR A 36 -0.52 7.07 -5.13
C THR A 36 -0.86 8.06 -4.03
N PRO A 37 -1.69 9.07 -4.30
CA PRO A 37 -2.07 10.04 -3.27
C PRO A 37 -2.86 9.42 -2.11
N ILE A 38 -3.40 8.22 -2.30
CA ILE A 38 -4.14 7.45 -1.28
C ILE A 38 -3.19 6.55 -0.49
N THR A 39 -2.26 5.92 -1.19
CA THR A 39 -1.30 4.94 -0.67
C THR A 39 0.13 5.45 -0.87
N PRO A 40 0.53 6.51 -0.17
CA PRO A 40 1.90 6.97 -0.19
C PRO A 40 2.85 5.93 0.42
N PRO A 41 4.14 5.96 0.05
CA PRO A 41 5.18 5.19 0.73
C PRO A 41 5.41 5.72 2.16
N ALA A 42 6.01 4.88 3.01
CA ALA A 42 6.42 5.25 4.35
C ALA A 42 7.46 6.40 4.31
N GLY A 43 7.29 7.38 5.20
CA GLY A 43 8.02 8.65 5.19
C GLY A 43 7.39 9.74 4.30
N MET A 44 6.45 9.40 3.43
CA MET A 44 5.70 10.35 2.59
C MET A 44 4.19 10.35 2.89
N GLU A 45 3.77 9.80 4.03
CA GLU A 45 2.36 9.75 4.45
C GLU A 45 1.75 11.16 4.55
N TRP A 46 2.59 12.16 4.82
CA TRP A 46 2.21 13.56 4.83
C TRP A 46 1.59 14.02 3.51
N VAL A 47 1.91 13.41 2.36
CA VAL A 47 1.36 13.76 1.03
C VAL A 47 -0.15 13.53 0.98
N ARG A 48 -0.68 12.58 1.78
CA ARG A 48 -2.10 12.22 1.75
C ARG A 48 -3.00 13.41 2.09
N ALA A 49 -2.69 14.17 3.14
CA ALA A 49 -3.56 15.27 3.58
C ALA A 49 -3.62 16.43 2.55
N PRO A 50 -2.50 16.99 2.06
CA PRO A 50 -2.49 17.96 0.98
C PRO A 50 -3.16 17.44 -0.29
N ALA A 51 -2.94 16.16 -0.64
CA ALA A 51 -3.61 15.55 -1.79
C ALA A 51 -5.13 15.51 -1.63
N MET A 52 -5.64 15.08 -0.47
CA MET A 52 -7.09 15.04 -0.21
C MET A 52 -7.70 16.43 -0.26
N ILE A 53 -7.02 17.44 0.27
CA ILE A 53 -7.45 18.84 0.19
C ILE A 53 -7.49 19.31 -1.27
N LEU A 54 -6.41 19.10 -2.02
CA LEU A 54 -6.30 19.55 -3.41
C LEU A 54 -7.35 18.89 -4.31
N LEU A 55 -7.53 17.58 -4.19
CA LEU A 55 -8.55 16.84 -4.92
C LEU A 55 -9.97 17.30 -4.52
N SER A 56 -10.21 17.57 -3.23
CA SER A 56 -11.52 18.04 -2.76
C SER A 56 -11.85 19.42 -3.31
N LEU A 57 -10.86 20.31 -3.33
CA LEU A 57 -10.98 21.63 -3.95
C LEU A 57 -11.23 21.52 -5.46
N ALA A 58 -10.53 20.64 -6.17
CA ALA A 58 -10.74 20.40 -7.59
C ALA A 58 -12.17 19.92 -7.89
N CYS A 59 -12.68 18.98 -7.09
CA CYS A 59 -14.07 18.52 -7.17
C CYS A 59 -15.06 19.65 -6.84
N ALA A 60 -14.79 20.47 -5.82
CA ALA A 60 -15.64 21.60 -5.46
C ALA A 60 -15.68 22.68 -6.56
N VAL A 61 -14.52 23.04 -7.12
CA VAL A 61 -14.40 23.95 -8.28
C VAL A 61 -15.21 23.40 -9.45
N THR A 62 -15.15 22.10 -9.69
CA THR A 62 -15.92 21.44 -10.74
C THR A 62 -17.42 21.54 -10.51
N PHE A 63 -17.93 21.20 -9.30
CA PHE A 63 -19.34 21.39 -8.95
C PHE A 63 -19.78 22.85 -9.06
N ARG A 64 -18.89 23.79 -8.76
CA ARG A 64 -19.18 25.22 -8.79
C ARG A 64 -19.23 25.80 -10.21
N ILE A 65 -18.25 25.47 -11.04
CA ILE A 65 -18.06 26.06 -12.38
C ILE A 65 -18.89 25.31 -13.41
N VAL A 66 -18.78 23.98 -13.43
CA VAL A 66 -19.41 23.14 -14.45
C VAL A 66 -20.89 22.92 -14.12
N TRP A 67 -21.17 22.47 -12.90
CA TRP A 67 -22.52 22.13 -12.48
C TRP A 67 -23.30 23.30 -11.86
N ARG A 68 -22.65 24.45 -11.66
CA ARG A 68 -23.25 25.71 -11.17
C ARG A 68 -23.97 25.59 -9.83
N TYR A 69 -23.54 24.66 -8.97
CA TYR A 69 -24.06 24.57 -7.60
C TYR A 69 -23.55 25.71 -6.72
N SER A 70 -24.23 25.92 -5.58
CA SER A 70 -23.80 26.90 -4.58
C SER A 70 -22.45 26.50 -3.96
N TYR A 71 -21.74 27.47 -3.39
CA TYR A 71 -20.43 27.22 -2.75
C TYR A 71 -20.51 26.23 -1.59
N MET A 72 -21.59 26.26 -0.80
CA MET A 72 -21.79 25.34 0.32
C MET A 72 -21.99 23.91 -0.16
N PHE A 73 -22.81 23.72 -1.21
CA PHE A 73 -23.00 22.41 -1.81
C PHE A 73 -21.72 21.92 -2.50
N ALA A 74 -21.06 22.77 -3.27
CA ALA A 74 -19.87 22.40 -4.02
C ALA A 74 -18.72 21.92 -3.10
N THR A 75 -18.48 22.62 -1.99
CA THR A 75 -17.42 22.23 -1.03
C THR A 75 -17.72 20.91 -0.32
N SER A 76 -18.97 20.70 0.10
CA SER A 76 -19.41 19.44 0.74
C SER A 76 -19.43 18.26 -0.24
N ALA A 77 -19.99 18.44 -1.44
CA ALA A 77 -20.02 17.43 -2.48
C ALA A 77 -18.62 17.09 -3.01
N GLY A 78 -17.73 18.08 -3.10
CA GLY A 78 -16.35 17.87 -3.53
C GLY A 78 -15.59 16.91 -2.59
N ALA A 79 -15.62 17.18 -1.28
CA ALA A 79 -15.01 16.31 -0.29
C ALA A 79 -15.65 14.91 -0.28
N ALA A 80 -16.99 14.85 -0.40
CA ALA A 80 -17.73 13.60 -0.50
C ALA A 80 -17.25 12.70 -1.65
N VAL A 81 -17.14 13.26 -2.86
CA VAL A 81 -16.67 12.51 -4.03
C VAL A 81 -15.24 11.99 -3.83
N VAL A 82 -14.34 12.81 -3.27
CA VAL A 82 -12.95 12.38 -3.03
C VAL A 82 -12.88 11.21 -2.06
N MET A 83 -13.71 11.19 -1.01
CA MET A 83 -13.73 10.08 -0.06
C MET A 83 -14.25 8.78 -0.68
N ILE A 84 -15.31 8.85 -1.49
CA ILE A 84 -15.81 7.70 -2.27
C ILE A 84 -14.73 7.22 -3.24
N TYR A 85 -14.06 8.15 -3.92
CA TYR A 85 -12.93 7.86 -4.80
C TYR A 85 -11.81 7.13 -4.05
N SER A 86 -11.36 7.66 -2.91
CA SER A 86 -10.27 7.07 -2.12
C SER A 86 -10.59 5.64 -1.69
N MET A 87 -11.83 5.39 -1.24
CA MET A 87 -12.27 4.06 -0.86
C MET A 87 -12.35 3.10 -2.04
N LEU A 88 -12.98 3.51 -3.15
CA LEU A 88 -13.09 2.68 -4.35
C LEU A 88 -11.71 2.37 -4.93
N PHE A 89 -10.86 3.39 -5.10
CA PHE A 89 -9.53 3.23 -5.66
C PHE A 89 -8.67 2.30 -4.79
N TYR A 90 -8.66 2.51 -3.46
CA TYR A 90 -7.95 1.65 -2.53
C TYR A 90 -8.44 0.19 -2.60
N LEU A 91 -9.75 -0.04 -2.59
CA LEU A 91 -10.32 -1.39 -2.67
C LEU A 91 -10.02 -2.06 -4.01
N THR A 92 -10.11 -1.32 -5.12
CA THR A 92 -9.73 -1.80 -6.45
C THR A 92 -8.27 -2.21 -6.51
N GLY A 93 -7.36 -1.38 -5.98
CA GLY A 93 -5.95 -1.69 -5.93
C GLY A 93 -5.63 -2.87 -5.02
N ARG A 94 -6.21 -2.91 -3.81
CA ARG A 94 -6.09 -4.06 -2.89
C ARG A 94 -6.58 -5.35 -3.53
N PHE A 95 -7.70 -5.29 -4.26
CA PHE A 95 -8.23 -6.43 -4.98
C PHE A 95 -7.29 -6.87 -6.11
N ALA A 96 -6.79 -5.94 -6.92
CA ALA A 96 -5.82 -6.27 -7.97
C ALA A 96 -4.53 -6.90 -7.40
N THR A 97 -4.04 -6.35 -6.27
CA THR A 97 -2.89 -6.90 -5.52
C THR A 97 -3.17 -8.33 -5.08
N HIS A 98 -4.33 -8.55 -4.45
CA HIS A 98 -4.68 -9.84 -3.86
C HIS A 98 -4.82 -10.94 -4.92
N ASN A 99 -5.24 -10.56 -6.12
CA ASN A 99 -5.36 -11.45 -7.26
C ASN A 99 -4.09 -11.52 -8.11
N SER A 100 -2.99 -10.87 -7.70
CA SER A 100 -1.71 -10.83 -8.42
C SER A 100 -1.79 -10.31 -9.86
N ILE A 101 -2.84 -9.59 -10.22
CA ILE A 101 -3.07 -9.09 -11.59
C ILE A 101 -2.18 -7.87 -11.88
N ALA A 102 -1.76 -7.15 -10.84
CA ALA A 102 -0.94 -5.95 -10.96
C ALA A 102 -0.22 -5.62 -9.64
N PRO A 103 0.80 -4.74 -9.67
CA PRO A 103 1.28 -4.07 -8.47
C PRO A 103 0.12 -3.43 -7.69
N GLY A 104 0.21 -3.52 -6.38
CA GLY A 104 -0.90 -3.24 -5.49
C GLY A 104 -1.12 -1.81 -5.09
N LEU A 105 -2.18 -1.61 -4.30
CA LEU A 105 -2.34 -0.44 -3.41
C LEU A 105 -2.45 -0.95 -1.97
N GLY A 106 -1.76 -0.33 -1.03
CA GLY A 106 -1.66 -0.87 0.33
C GLY A 106 -1.11 0.10 1.35
N SER A 107 -0.84 -0.46 2.54
CA SER A 107 -0.25 0.27 3.66
C SER A 107 1.06 0.97 3.23
N PRO A 108 1.41 2.09 3.89
CA PRO A 108 2.66 2.78 3.63
C PRO A 108 3.81 1.86 4.03
N TYR A 109 4.50 1.32 3.03
CA TYR A 109 5.74 0.58 3.20
C TYR A 109 6.90 1.45 2.71
N PRO A 110 8.15 1.15 3.08
CA PRO A 110 9.28 1.91 2.60
C PRO A 110 9.29 1.99 1.06
N PRO A 111 9.65 3.14 0.49
CA PRO A 111 9.85 3.25 -0.95
C PRO A 111 10.89 2.22 -1.40
N MET A 112 10.74 1.72 -2.63
CA MET A 112 11.70 0.80 -3.24
C MET A 112 12.62 1.58 -4.17
N PRO A 113 13.76 2.12 -3.68
CA PRO A 113 14.62 3.01 -4.47
C PRO A 113 15.31 2.31 -5.65
N GLY A 114 15.36 0.98 -5.67
CA GLY A 114 15.95 0.18 -6.75
C GLY A 114 14.99 -0.10 -7.91
N LEU A 115 13.68 0.09 -7.74
CA LEU A 115 12.70 -0.07 -8.82
C LEU A 115 12.66 1.23 -9.62
N SER A 116 13.52 1.29 -10.63
CA SER A 116 13.70 2.46 -11.46
C SER A 116 12.46 2.75 -12.33
N TRP A 117 12.47 3.89 -13.04
CA TRP A 117 11.42 4.21 -14.03
C TRP A 117 11.25 3.12 -15.11
N SER A 118 12.29 2.36 -15.45
CA SER A 118 12.18 1.31 -16.46
C SER A 118 11.35 0.12 -16.01
N ASP A 119 11.29 -0.12 -14.70
CA ASP A 119 10.73 -1.36 -14.15
C ASP A 119 9.28 -1.18 -13.70
N VAL A 120 8.98 -0.04 -13.06
CA VAL A 120 7.64 0.23 -12.49
C VAL A 120 6.98 1.50 -13.04
N GLY A 121 7.66 2.26 -13.91
CA GLY A 121 7.14 3.52 -14.43
C GLY A 121 5.85 3.36 -15.24
N GLY A 122 5.76 2.30 -16.06
CA GLY A 122 4.55 1.99 -16.83
C GLY A 122 3.34 1.69 -15.94
N ASP A 123 3.53 0.82 -14.94
CA ASP A 123 2.49 0.46 -13.99
C ASP A 123 2.07 1.66 -13.12
N PHE A 124 3.04 2.47 -12.68
CA PHE A 124 2.78 3.73 -11.97
C PHE A 124 1.88 4.67 -12.79
N ILE A 125 2.21 4.90 -14.07
CA ILE A 125 1.39 5.74 -14.95
C ILE A 125 0.00 5.13 -15.15
N LEU A 126 -0.08 3.82 -15.39
CA LEU A 126 -1.34 3.12 -15.60
C LEU A 126 -2.28 3.25 -14.39
N TRP A 127 -1.81 2.95 -13.18
CA TRP A 127 -2.63 2.99 -11.98
C TRP A 127 -3.06 4.40 -11.58
N ASN A 128 -2.19 5.38 -11.73
CA ASN A 128 -2.57 6.78 -11.50
C ASN A 128 -3.55 7.27 -12.59
N GLY A 129 -3.41 6.79 -13.84
CA GLY A 129 -4.40 6.99 -14.91
C GLY A 129 -5.77 6.39 -14.58
N ILE A 130 -5.81 5.18 -14.02
CA ILE A 130 -7.04 4.55 -13.50
C ILE A 130 -7.63 5.40 -12.37
N GLY A 131 -6.81 5.92 -11.46
CA GLY A 131 -7.24 6.82 -10.40
C GLY A 131 -7.93 8.08 -10.93
N ILE A 132 -7.34 8.73 -11.94
CA ILE A 132 -7.93 9.89 -12.62
C ILE A 132 -9.26 9.52 -13.29
N ALA A 133 -9.34 8.36 -13.95
CA ALA A 133 -10.54 7.90 -14.63
C ALA A 133 -11.69 7.63 -13.63
N ILE A 134 -11.39 6.99 -12.49
CA ILE A 134 -12.38 6.74 -11.43
C ILE A 134 -12.88 8.08 -10.85
N LEU A 135 -11.97 9.00 -10.51
CA LEU A 135 -12.35 10.30 -9.95
C LEU A 135 -13.24 11.09 -10.91
N THR A 136 -12.85 11.16 -12.19
CA THR A 136 -13.63 11.85 -13.24
C THR A 136 -15.01 11.22 -13.43
N THR A 137 -15.09 9.90 -13.44
CA THR A 137 -16.36 9.16 -13.57
C THR A 137 -17.28 9.43 -12.39
N LEU A 138 -16.74 9.41 -11.16
CA LEU A 138 -17.52 9.71 -9.96
C LEU A 138 -18.03 11.16 -9.97
N MET A 139 -17.23 12.12 -10.43
CA MET A 139 -17.66 13.51 -10.58
C MET A 139 -18.81 13.66 -11.57
N LEU A 140 -18.74 13.00 -12.73
CA LEU A 140 -19.81 12.99 -13.73
C LEU A 140 -21.09 12.35 -13.16
N LEU A 141 -20.97 11.18 -12.54
CA LEU A 141 -22.11 10.47 -11.94
C LEU A 141 -22.75 11.27 -10.81
N ALA A 142 -21.96 11.79 -9.89
CA ALA A 142 -22.47 12.57 -8.76
C ALA A 142 -23.19 13.84 -9.25
N GLY A 143 -22.60 14.59 -10.19
CA GLY A 143 -23.25 15.74 -10.80
C GLY A 143 -24.56 15.38 -11.49
N SER A 144 -24.58 14.33 -12.33
CA SER A 144 -25.79 13.90 -13.03
C SER A 144 -26.89 13.43 -12.07
N ILE A 145 -26.54 12.69 -11.01
CA ILE A 145 -27.48 12.23 -9.98
C ILE A 145 -28.06 13.43 -9.22
N CYS A 146 -27.20 14.34 -8.75
CA CYS A 146 -27.62 15.53 -8.01
C CYS A 146 -28.50 16.46 -8.87
N ALA A 147 -28.29 16.48 -10.18
CA ALA A 147 -29.07 17.30 -11.08
C ALA A 147 -30.38 16.63 -11.52
N SER A 148 -30.46 15.29 -11.48
CA SER A 148 -31.67 14.51 -11.83
C SER A 148 -32.68 14.38 -10.69
N ILE A 149 -32.25 14.50 -9.43
CA ILE A 149 -33.11 14.23 -8.27
C ILE A 149 -33.58 15.55 -7.65
N LYS A 150 -34.90 15.67 -7.42
CA LYS A 150 -35.48 16.84 -6.74
C LYS A 150 -34.93 16.95 -5.32
N PRO A 151 -34.56 18.15 -4.81
CA PRO A 151 -33.88 18.33 -3.52
C PRO A 151 -34.52 17.62 -2.32
N THR A 152 -35.85 17.49 -2.33
CA THR A 152 -36.63 16.87 -1.24
C THR A 152 -36.58 15.34 -1.21
N THR A 153 -36.24 14.67 -2.31
CA THR A 153 -36.18 13.20 -2.39
C THR A 153 -34.81 12.63 -2.00
N PHE A 154 -33.79 13.49 -1.84
CA PHE A 154 -32.39 13.12 -1.59
C PHE A 154 -32.09 12.84 -0.11
N ALA A 155 -32.79 13.51 0.81
CA ALA A 155 -32.44 13.44 2.23
C ALA A 155 -32.61 12.03 2.81
N ALA A 156 -33.66 11.29 2.42
CA ALA A 156 -33.98 10.01 3.03
C ALA A 156 -33.08 8.84 2.56
N PRO A 157 -32.87 8.59 1.25
CA PRO A 157 -32.07 7.44 0.80
C PRO A 157 -30.59 7.57 1.16
N LEU A 158 -30.03 8.80 1.11
CA LEU A 158 -28.65 9.04 1.50
C LEU A 158 -28.46 8.95 3.02
N LEU A 159 -29.42 9.42 3.81
CA LEU A 159 -29.41 9.21 5.26
C LEU A 159 -29.50 7.70 5.59
N ILE A 160 -30.31 6.92 4.85
CA ILE A 160 -30.45 5.47 5.05
C ILE A 160 -29.15 4.74 4.68
N LEU A 161 -28.58 5.00 3.49
CA LEU A 161 -27.32 4.39 3.05
C LEU A 161 -26.16 4.76 3.99
N TYR A 162 -26.15 5.98 4.50
CA TYR A 162 -25.18 6.47 5.49
C TYR A 162 -25.34 5.79 6.85
N THR A 163 -26.59 5.66 7.33
CA THR A 163 -26.90 4.93 8.57
C THR A 163 -26.46 3.48 8.46
N ALA A 164 -26.69 2.85 7.31
CA ALA A 164 -26.19 1.50 7.05
C ALA A 164 -24.66 1.47 7.06
N LEU A 165 -23.97 2.35 6.33
CA LEU A 165 -22.50 2.39 6.27
C LEU A 165 -21.84 2.61 7.64
N ILE A 166 -22.35 3.54 8.44
CA ILE A 166 -21.84 3.75 9.82
C ILE A 166 -22.13 2.54 10.71
N THR A 167 -23.34 1.98 10.62
CA THR A 167 -23.73 0.81 11.42
C THR A 167 -22.89 -0.41 11.08
N PHE A 168 -22.53 -0.60 9.80
CA PHE A 168 -21.64 -1.67 9.36
C PHE A 168 -20.16 -1.40 9.65
N ALA A 169 -19.73 -0.13 9.68
CA ALA A 169 -18.35 0.24 10.03
C ALA A 169 -18.09 0.15 11.54
N MET A 170 -19.10 0.39 12.39
CA MET A 170 -18.97 0.44 13.86
C MET A 170 -18.38 -0.82 14.51
N PRO A 171 -18.78 -2.05 14.14
CA PRO A 171 -18.16 -3.27 14.68
C PRO A 171 -16.67 -3.38 14.35
N TRP A 172 -16.29 -2.99 13.13
CA TRP A 172 -14.91 -3.01 12.66
C TRP A 172 -14.05 -1.95 13.38
N ILE A 173 -14.64 -0.75 13.57
CA ILE A 173 -14.10 0.35 14.38
C ILE A 173 -13.84 -0.09 15.82
N THR A 174 -14.81 -0.77 16.43
CA THR A 174 -14.73 -1.23 17.82
C THR A 174 -13.66 -2.30 17.98
N HIS A 175 -13.59 -3.24 17.02
CA HIS A 175 -12.56 -4.26 16.97
C HIS A 175 -11.15 -3.66 16.78
N PHE A 176 -11.00 -2.67 15.90
CA PHE A 176 -9.72 -2.01 15.65
C PHE A 176 -9.19 -1.25 16.88
N PHE A 177 -10.03 -0.47 17.57
CA PHE A 177 -9.61 0.22 18.80
C PHE A 177 -9.33 -0.74 19.95
N TYR A 178 -10.13 -1.81 20.08
CA TYR A 178 -9.89 -2.85 21.07
C TYR A 178 -8.52 -3.52 20.88
N ARG A 179 -8.12 -3.78 19.63
CA ARG A 179 -6.84 -4.43 19.32
C ARG A 179 -5.63 -3.50 19.45
N ASN A 180 -5.79 -2.21 19.16
CA ASN A 180 -4.71 -1.22 19.17
C ASN A 180 -4.61 -0.41 20.48
N GLY A 181 -5.37 -0.76 21.53
CA GLY A 181 -5.23 -0.21 22.88
C GLY A 181 -5.60 1.27 23.05
N SER A 182 -6.19 1.93 22.05
CA SER A 182 -6.52 3.36 22.14
C SER A 182 -7.91 3.58 22.73
N LEU A 183 -8.00 3.51 24.05
CA LEU A 183 -9.18 3.92 24.83
C LEU A 183 -9.59 5.37 24.52
N ILE A 184 -8.62 6.22 24.21
CA ILE A 184 -8.79 7.63 23.83
C ILE A 184 -9.58 7.76 22.51
N GLY A 185 -9.34 6.88 21.54
CA GLY A 185 -10.08 6.89 20.28
C GLY A 185 -11.55 6.50 20.44
N VAL A 186 -11.83 5.51 21.30
CA VAL A 186 -13.21 5.12 21.65
C VAL A 186 -13.94 6.25 22.37
N ILE A 187 -13.29 6.89 23.35
CA ILE A 187 -13.85 8.03 24.08
C ILE A 187 -14.07 9.23 23.16
N GLY A 188 -13.15 9.49 22.22
CA GLY A 188 -13.29 10.54 21.21
C GLY A 188 -14.48 10.34 20.27
N VAL A 189 -14.72 9.11 19.81
CA VAL A 189 -15.90 8.75 19.00
C VAL A 189 -17.20 8.88 19.79
N ILE A 190 -17.22 8.48 21.07
CA ILE A 190 -18.40 8.62 21.93
C ILE A 190 -18.69 10.09 22.21
N LEU A 191 -17.69 10.90 22.57
CA LEU A 191 -17.82 12.35 22.79
C LEU A 191 -18.29 13.07 21.53
N ALA A 192 -17.76 12.70 20.37
CA ALA A 192 -18.21 13.19 19.08
C ALA A 192 -19.69 12.90 18.78
N LEU A 193 -20.15 11.69 19.09
CA LEU A 193 -21.55 11.27 18.93
C LEU A 193 -22.47 11.99 19.92
N ILE A 194 -22.00 12.28 21.14
CA ILE A 194 -22.74 13.02 22.17
C ILE A 194 -22.79 14.53 21.87
N LEU A 195 -21.69 15.10 21.37
CA LEU A 195 -21.54 16.54 21.09
C LEU A 195 -22.15 16.99 19.76
N LYS A 196 -22.77 16.06 19.02
CA LYS A 196 -23.41 16.20 17.69
C LYS A 196 -24.38 17.38 17.51
N ARG A 197 -24.67 18.16 18.56
CA ARG A 197 -25.61 19.29 18.56
C ARG A 197 -25.00 20.70 18.66
N SER A 198 -23.70 20.90 18.89
CA SER A 198 -23.16 22.26 19.10
C SER A 198 -22.00 22.64 18.17
N ARG A 199 -21.92 23.92 17.78
CA ARG A 199 -20.79 24.51 17.03
C ARG A 199 -19.42 24.28 17.71
N ARG A 200 -19.39 24.02 19.01
CA ARG A 200 -18.16 23.72 19.78
C ARG A 200 -17.64 22.30 19.54
N ALA A 201 -18.47 21.40 19.00
CA ALA A 201 -18.01 20.10 18.55
C ALA A 201 -16.93 20.24 17.47
N PHE A 202 -17.01 21.26 16.61
CA PHE A 202 -16.07 21.50 15.52
C PHE A 202 -14.60 21.62 15.98
N LEU A 203 -14.36 22.29 17.12
CA LEU A 203 -13.02 22.49 17.67
C LEU A 203 -12.47 21.22 18.35
N VAL A 204 -13.33 20.49 19.08
CA VAL A 204 -12.97 19.20 19.70
C VAL A 204 -12.66 18.15 18.63
N ILE A 205 -13.42 18.19 17.53
CA ILE A 205 -13.29 17.30 16.38
C ILE A 205 -12.05 17.62 15.54
N ALA A 206 -11.74 18.89 15.30
CA ALA A 206 -10.49 19.31 14.65
C ALA A 206 -9.26 18.90 15.46
N GLY A 207 -9.36 18.95 16.79
CA GLY A 207 -8.34 18.41 17.70
C GLY A 207 -8.19 16.90 17.57
N LEU A 208 -9.30 16.14 17.59
CA LEU A 208 -9.27 14.66 17.47
C LEU A 208 -8.76 14.16 16.10
N ALA A 209 -8.96 14.93 15.03
CA ALA A 209 -8.45 14.63 13.69
C ALA A 209 -6.91 14.68 13.58
N LEU A 210 -6.23 15.32 14.54
CA LEU A 210 -4.76 15.33 14.60
C LEU A 210 -4.17 14.06 15.25
N PHE A 211 -4.99 13.24 15.91
CA PHE A 211 -4.53 12.11 16.74
C PHE A 211 -5.14 10.75 16.36
N LEU A 212 -6.02 10.68 15.35
CA LEU A 212 -6.71 9.45 14.93
C LEU A 212 -6.23 8.97 13.54
N PRO A 213 -6.03 7.65 13.34
CA PRO A 213 -5.49 7.13 12.08
C PRO A 213 -6.47 7.25 10.90
N ASP A 214 -5.91 7.70 9.77
CA ASP A 214 -6.30 7.72 8.35
C ASP A 214 -7.77 7.48 7.92
N PHE A 215 -8.42 6.41 8.36
CA PHE A 215 -9.79 6.09 7.92
C PHE A 215 -10.86 6.85 8.73
N PHE A 216 -10.51 7.26 9.96
CA PHE A 216 -11.40 8.01 10.85
C PHE A 216 -11.65 9.43 10.38
N ILE A 217 -10.61 10.10 9.88
CA ILE A 217 -10.70 11.46 9.36
C ILE A 217 -11.72 11.52 8.21
N MET A 218 -11.79 10.50 7.34
CA MET A 218 -12.73 10.51 6.21
C MET A 218 -14.19 10.37 6.64
N ILE A 219 -14.55 9.35 7.44
CA ILE A 219 -15.95 9.18 7.90
C ILE A 219 -16.41 10.39 8.72
N PHE A 220 -15.48 11.01 9.45
CA PHE A 220 -15.78 12.03 10.43
C PHE A 220 -15.82 13.46 9.88
N ILE A 221 -14.96 13.77 8.89
CA ILE A 221 -15.12 14.93 8.00
C ILE A 221 -16.45 14.83 7.26
N TYR A 222 -16.86 13.64 6.78
CA TYR A 222 -18.15 13.42 6.13
C TYR A 222 -19.36 13.85 6.97
N SER A 223 -19.33 13.58 8.28
CA SER A 223 -20.39 14.00 9.20
C SER A 223 -20.48 15.52 9.41
N LEU A 224 -19.41 16.27 9.17
CA LEU A 224 -19.38 17.74 9.35
C LEU A 224 -19.97 18.51 8.17
N PHE A 225 -20.02 17.91 6.98
CA PHE A 225 -20.39 18.62 5.73
C PHE A 225 -21.88 18.54 5.35
N PHE A 226 -22.72 17.86 6.12
CA PHE A 226 -24.14 17.67 5.77
C PHE A 226 -25.10 18.79 6.21
N PHE A 227 -24.60 19.87 6.84
CA PHE A 227 -25.48 20.92 7.36
C PHE A 227 -26.07 21.91 6.33
N PRO A 228 -25.58 22.07 5.08
CA PRO A 228 -26.22 22.98 4.12
C PRO A 228 -26.86 22.27 2.90
N VAL A 229 -27.38 21.04 3.04
CA VAL A 229 -28.02 20.30 1.93
C VAL A 229 -29.45 20.80 1.61
N PHE A 230 -29.91 21.89 2.24
CA PHE A 230 -31.23 22.49 1.96
C PHE A 230 -31.19 23.73 1.05
N GLU A 231 -30.19 23.87 0.17
CA GLU A 231 -30.25 24.92 -0.85
C GLU A 231 -30.92 24.42 -2.14
N PHE A 232 -32.06 25.05 -2.46
CA PHE A 232 -32.86 24.82 -3.65
C PHE A 232 -32.09 25.19 -4.92
N ALA A 233 -31.50 24.22 -5.63
CA ALA A 233 -31.06 24.43 -7.00
C ALA A 233 -32.30 24.60 -7.89
N LYS A 234 -32.51 25.83 -8.40
CA LYS A 234 -33.67 26.21 -9.24
C LYS A 234 -33.42 26.08 -10.75
N LEU A 235 -32.29 25.52 -11.18
CA LEU A 235 -31.93 25.52 -12.60
C LEU A 235 -32.39 24.24 -13.32
N PRO A 236 -32.89 24.34 -14.57
CA PRO A 236 -33.26 23.20 -15.39
C PRO A 236 -32.03 22.32 -15.69
N PHE A 237 -32.26 21.01 -15.69
CA PHE A 237 -31.27 19.96 -15.90
C PHE A 237 -30.90 19.84 -17.38
N ASP A 238 -29.63 20.04 -17.70
CA ASP A 238 -29.01 19.60 -18.97
C ASP A 238 -27.77 18.76 -18.63
N TRP A 239 -27.58 17.63 -19.33
CA TRP A 239 -26.35 16.83 -19.22
C TRP A 239 -25.15 17.67 -19.64
N PRO A 240 -23.97 17.47 -19.00
CA PRO A 240 -22.80 18.22 -19.34
C PRO A 240 -22.46 18.05 -20.82
N LYS A 241 -22.29 19.17 -21.52
CA LYS A 241 -21.84 19.19 -22.91
C LYS A 241 -20.43 18.59 -22.99
N ARG A 242 -20.00 18.16 -24.19
CA ARG A 242 -18.65 17.59 -24.40
C ARG A 242 -17.53 18.48 -23.83
N LEU A 243 -17.68 19.81 -23.94
CA LEU A 243 -16.73 20.78 -23.40
C LEU A 243 -16.68 20.74 -21.86
N GLU A 244 -17.83 20.59 -21.19
CA GLU A 244 -17.92 20.52 -19.73
C GLU A 244 -17.29 19.22 -19.22
N ALA A 245 -17.53 18.09 -19.88
CA ALA A 245 -16.85 16.83 -19.55
C ALA A 245 -15.32 16.92 -19.72
N ALA A 246 -14.84 17.60 -20.76
CA ALA A 246 -13.42 17.85 -20.96
C ALA A 246 -12.84 18.75 -19.86
N CYS A 247 -13.56 19.80 -19.44
CA CYS A 247 -13.15 20.65 -18.32
C CYS A 247 -13.06 19.85 -17.00
N ILE A 248 -14.03 18.98 -16.72
CA ILE A 248 -14.00 18.09 -15.54
C ILE A 248 -12.72 17.25 -15.57
N LEU A 249 -12.45 16.57 -16.70
CA LEU A 249 -11.27 15.73 -16.84
C LEU A 249 -9.98 16.54 -16.64
N LEU A 250 -9.84 17.71 -17.25
CA LEU A 250 -8.64 18.54 -17.13
C LEU A 250 -8.41 19.03 -15.70
N ILE A 251 -9.46 19.45 -15.00
CA ILE A 251 -9.36 19.89 -13.58
C ILE A 251 -8.94 18.71 -12.70
N CYS A 252 -9.60 17.56 -12.84
CA CYS A 252 -9.29 16.36 -12.06
C CYS A 252 -7.87 15.85 -12.37
N ALA A 253 -7.50 15.71 -13.65
CA ALA A 253 -6.19 15.22 -14.07
C ALA A 253 -5.07 16.18 -13.64
N GLY A 254 -5.27 17.49 -13.76
CA GLY A 254 -4.30 18.49 -13.32
C GLY A 254 -4.06 18.44 -11.81
N ALA A 255 -5.14 18.47 -11.02
CA ALA A 255 -5.06 18.37 -9.55
C ALA A 255 -4.40 17.06 -9.12
N TYR A 256 -4.78 15.94 -9.74
CA TYR A 256 -4.19 14.64 -9.46
C TYR A 256 -2.70 14.59 -9.81
N SER A 257 -2.30 15.07 -10.99
CA SER A 257 -0.90 15.05 -11.41
C SER A 257 -0.01 15.86 -10.48
N LEU A 258 -0.50 16.99 -9.94
CA LEU A 258 0.20 17.76 -8.93
C LEU A 258 0.47 16.96 -7.65
N THR A 259 -0.45 16.08 -7.25
CA THR A 259 -0.24 15.22 -6.08
C THR A 259 0.81 14.13 -6.30
N LEU A 260 1.21 13.87 -7.55
CA LEU A 260 2.25 12.88 -7.88
C LEU A 260 3.67 13.48 -7.90
N LEU A 261 3.79 14.81 -7.89
CA LEU A 261 5.09 15.49 -7.95
C LEU A 261 6.07 15.03 -6.87
N PRO A 262 5.67 14.85 -5.58
CA PRO A 262 6.60 14.37 -4.56
C PRO A 262 7.17 12.99 -4.88
N TYR A 263 6.34 12.07 -5.40
CA TYR A 263 6.79 10.72 -5.74
C TYR A 263 7.77 10.73 -6.91
N ALA A 264 7.49 11.55 -7.93
CA ALA A 264 8.35 11.70 -9.08
C ALA A 264 9.70 12.36 -8.72
N SER A 265 9.70 13.37 -7.83
CA SER A 265 10.93 14.06 -7.43
C SER A 265 11.85 13.20 -6.56
N GLU A 266 11.29 12.37 -5.69
CA GLU A 266 12.03 11.48 -4.79
C GLU A 266 12.34 10.12 -5.42
N GLY A 267 11.90 9.85 -6.65
CA GLY A 267 12.00 8.52 -7.28
C GLY A 267 11.21 7.43 -6.55
N ALA A 268 10.30 7.81 -5.66
CA ALA A 268 9.50 6.92 -4.82
C ALA A 268 8.23 6.47 -5.57
N LEU A 269 8.37 5.87 -6.76
CA LEU A 269 7.24 5.48 -7.62
C LEU A 269 6.53 4.22 -7.14
N ALA A 270 7.28 3.34 -6.48
CA ALA A 270 6.79 2.13 -5.87
C ALA A 270 7.31 2.02 -4.43
N HIS A 271 6.54 1.32 -3.62
CA HIS A 271 6.89 0.95 -2.27
C HIS A 271 6.42 -0.45 -2.02
N GLY A 272 6.88 -1.06 -0.94
CA GLY A 272 6.18 -2.27 -0.53
C GLY A 272 6.89 -3.14 0.43
N TRP A 273 6.21 -4.24 0.67
CA TRP A 273 6.64 -5.20 1.63
C TRP A 273 7.46 -6.25 0.88
N GLY A 274 8.78 -6.19 1.08
CA GLY A 274 9.59 -7.39 0.98
C GLY A 274 9.02 -8.36 2.01
N GLY A 275 8.16 -9.28 1.59
CA GLY A 275 7.50 -10.22 2.48
C GLY A 275 8.50 -11.07 3.27
N VAL A 276 8.00 -11.94 4.15
CA VAL A 276 8.78 -12.89 4.97
C VAL A 276 9.87 -13.61 4.16
N TYR A 277 9.64 -13.82 2.86
CA TYR A 277 10.55 -14.45 1.93
C TYR A 277 11.91 -13.77 1.80
N PHE A 278 12.04 -12.44 1.88
CA PHE A 278 13.37 -11.82 1.76
C PHE A 278 14.25 -12.16 2.96
N HIS A 279 13.67 -12.05 4.16
CA HIS A 279 14.31 -12.53 5.37
C HIS A 279 14.59 -14.03 5.24
N GLN A 280 13.60 -14.84 4.85
CA GLN A 280 13.79 -16.27 4.64
C GLN A 280 14.84 -16.61 3.58
N TYR A 281 15.02 -15.82 2.51
CA TYR A 281 16.05 -15.99 1.50
C TYR A 281 17.42 -15.64 2.05
N CYS A 282 17.52 -14.55 2.83
CA CYS A 282 18.74 -14.23 3.55
C CYS A 282 19.11 -15.34 4.54
N GLU A 283 18.15 -15.84 5.30
CA GLU A 283 18.30 -16.95 6.24
C GLU A 283 18.72 -18.24 5.54
N ASN A 284 18.02 -18.62 4.46
CA ASN A 284 18.35 -19.80 3.66
C ASN A 284 19.74 -19.68 3.05
N ARG A 285 20.19 -18.48 2.68
CA ARG A 285 21.53 -18.24 2.16
C ARG A 285 22.60 -18.34 3.26
N LEU A 286 22.33 -17.83 4.46
CA LEU A 286 23.21 -18.05 5.63
C LEU A 286 23.30 -19.53 6.02
N LYS A 287 22.17 -20.25 6.01
CA LYS A 287 22.14 -21.71 6.18
C LYS A 287 22.93 -22.44 5.11
N ALA A 288 22.84 -21.98 3.85
CA ALA A 288 23.65 -22.54 2.77
C ALA A 288 25.15 -22.32 3.03
N TYR A 289 25.56 -21.12 3.45
CA TYR A 289 26.95 -20.86 3.87
C TYR A 289 27.38 -21.78 5.02
N ALA A 290 26.54 -21.99 6.04
CA ALA A 290 26.83 -22.92 7.13
C ALA A 290 27.02 -24.36 6.62
N GLY A 291 26.13 -24.82 5.72
CA GLY A 291 26.24 -26.12 5.08
C GLY A 291 27.53 -26.27 4.26
N PHE A 292 27.90 -25.26 3.47
CA PHE A 292 29.13 -25.28 2.67
C PHE A 292 30.39 -25.23 3.53
N LEU A 293 30.42 -24.41 4.59
CA LEU A 293 31.51 -24.36 5.55
C LEU A 293 31.67 -25.71 6.28
N LYS A 294 30.57 -26.35 6.67
CA LYS A 294 30.58 -27.68 7.27
C LYS A 294 31.13 -28.74 6.30
N ALA A 295 30.70 -28.71 5.05
CA ALA A 295 31.20 -29.60 4.01
C ALA A 295 32.69 -29.37 3.68
N TYR A 296 33.15 -28.12 3.69
CA TYR A 296 34.56 -27.78 3.55
C TYR A 296 35.36 -28.33 4.73
N ALA A 297 34.91 -28.09 5.97
CA ALA A 297 35.61 -28.50 7.17
C ALA A 297 35.73 -30.03 7.28
N SER A 298 34.72 -30.79 6.83
CA SER A 298 34.76 -32.25 6.90
C SER A 298 35.85 -32.88 6.04
N VAL A 299 36.31 -32.21 4.98
CA VAL A 299 37.42 -32.68 4.13
C VAL A 299 38.76 -31.98 4.43
N ASN A 300 38.74 -30.92 5.25
CA ASN A 300 39.92 -30.14 5.65
C ASN A 300 40.16 -30.24 7.17
N GLU A 301 40.06 -31.45 7.73
CA GLU A 301 40.42 -31.75 9.13
C GLU A 301 39.72 -30.87 10.19
N GLY A 302 38.51 -30.39 9.90
CA GLY A 302 37.72 -29.55 10.80
C GLY A 302 38.08 -28.06 10.78
N PHE A 303 38.90 -27.60 9.83
CA PHE A 303 39.29 -26.19 9.70
C PHE A 303 38.39 -25.42 8.72
N THR A 304 38.18 -24.14 9.02
CA THR A 304 37.55 -23.19 8.09
C THR A 304 38.47 -22.85 6.91
N PRO A 305 37.93 -22.32 5.79
CA PRO A 305 38.75 -21.85 4.68
C PRO A 305 39.71 -20.73 5.11
N ASN A 306 40.96 -20.79 4.65
CA ASN A 306 41.93 -19.70 4.81
C ASN A 306 41.68 -18.57 3.77
N ALA A 307 40.51 -17.94 3.82
CA ALA A 307 40.12 -16.85 2.92
C ALA A 307 40.30 -15.48 3.58
N GLN A 308 40.80 -14.50 2.83
CA GLN A 308 40.96 -13.10 3.28
C GLN A 308 39.82 -12.19 2.81
N THR A 309 39.02 -12.66 1.84
CA THR A 309 37.89 -11.92 1.27
C THR A 309 36.68 -12.82 1.11
N MET A 310 35.49 -12.21 0.95
CA MET A 310 34.26 -12.95 0.68
C MET A 310 34.34 -13.68 -0.68
N GLU A 311 35.02 -13.08 -1.65
CA GLU A 311 35.27 -13.65 -2.98
C GLU A 311 36.13 -14.92 -2.89
N GLU A 312 37.25 -14.87 -2.18
CA GLU A 312 38.11 -16.04 -1.93
C GLU A 312 37.36 -17.13 -1.15
N LEU A 313 36.51 -16.74 -0.20
CA LEU A 313 35.68 -17.69 0.54
C LEU A 313 34.74 -18.43 -0.42
N ILE A 314 34.04 -17.71 -1.29
CA ILE A 314 33.10 -18.31 -2.24
C ILE A 314 33.81 -19.25 -3.21
N GLU A 315 34.96 -18.85 -3.75
CA GLU A 315 35.77 -19.70 -4.65
C GLU A 315 36.16 -21.03 -3.98
N ARG A 316 36.51 -20.99 -2.69
CA ARG A 316 36.84 -22.20 -1.92
C ARG A 316 35.63 -23.06 -1.55
N LEU A 317 34.46 -22.44 -1.40
CA LEU A 317 33.21 -23.13 -1.07
C LEU A 317 32.48 -23.65 -2.34
N GLU A 318 32.78 -23.12 -3.52
CA GLU A 318 32.15 -23.49 -4.79
C GLU A 318 32.16 -24.99 -5.08
N PRO A 319 33.28 -25.74 -4.88
CA PRO A 319 33.30 -27.19 -5.08
C PRO A 319 32.29 -27.95 -4.20
N PHE A 320 31.97 -27.43 -3.02
CA PHE A 320 31.05 -28.03 -2.05
C PHE A 320 29.59 -27.66 -2.31
N SER A 321 29.34 -26.70 -3.20
CA SER A 321 28.00 -26.24 -3.54
C SER A 321 27.21 -27.21 -4.43
N SER A 322 27.83 -28.29 -4.92
CA SER A 322 27.25 -29.25 -5.87
C SER A 322 26.75 -28.59 -7.18
N GLY A 323 27.34 -27.45 -7.58
CA GLY A 323 26.84 -26.62 -8.68
C GLY A 323 25.49 -25.95 -8.37
N LYS A 324 25.04 -26.03 -7.11
CA LYS A 324 23.80 -25.49 -6.56
C LYS A 324 24.10 -24.55 -5.40
N PHE A 325 25.08 -23.65 -5.55
CA PHE A 325 24.90 -22.36 -4.88
C PHE A 325 23.48 -21.92 -5.24
N PRO A 326 22.60 -21.61 -4.28
CA PRO A 326 21.22 -21.28 -4.59
C PRO A 326 21.21 -20.00 -5.42
N TYR A 327 21.33 -20.17 -6.74
CA TYR A 327 20.97 -19.25 -7.79
C TYR A 327 19.46 -19.14 -7.71
N ALA A 328 19.00 -18.49 -6.64
CA ALA A 328 17.64 -18.03 -6.53
C ALA A 328 17.48 -17.02 -7.66
N SER A 329 16.46 -17.25 -8.49
CA SER A 329 16.08 -16.54 -9.71
C SER A 329 15.99 -15.02 -9.64
N TYR A 330 16.26 -14.40 -8.48
CA TYR A 330 16.13 -12.97 -8.22
C TYR A 330 17.44 -12.25 -7.83
N CYS A 331 18.51 -12.98 -7.47
CA CYS A 331 19.80 -12.35 -7.14
C CYS A 331 20.94 -13.26 -7.61
N HIS A 332 21.50 -12.93 -8.77
CA HIS A 332 22.47 -13.75 -9.51
C HIS A 332 23.82 -13.90 -8.81
N ASP A 333 24.15 -13.05 -7.83
CA ASP A 333 25.43 -13.11 -7.12
C ASP A 333 25.21 -13.41 -5.64
N VAL A 334 25.82 -14.51 -5.20
CA VAL A 334 25.73 -15.08 -3.84
C VAL A 334 26.39 -14.18 -2.78
N LYS A 335 27.22 -13.23 -3.21
CA LYS A 335 27.87 -12.22 -2.36
C LYS A 335 26.88 -11.23 -1.78
N PHE A 336 25.74 -11.01 -2.43
CA PHE A 336 24.77 -10.00 -2.00
C PHE A 336 23.64 -10.60 -1.17
N CYS A 337 23.21 -9.84 -0.16
CA CYS A 337 22.01 -10.16 0.59
C CYS A 337 20.78 -9.99 -0.33
N PRO A 338 19.94 -11.02 -0.53
CA PRO A 338 18.73 -10.88 -1.33
C PRO A 338 17.79 -9.80 -0.80
N SER A 339 17.81 -9.56 0.52
CA SER A 339 16.98 -8.53 1.16
C SER A 339 17.45 -7.12 0.87
N SER A 340 18.73 -6.86 0.60
CA SER A 340 19.18 -5.50 0.31
C SER A 340 18.90 -5.07 -1.13
N VAL A 341 18.85 -6.02 -2.06
CA VAL A 341 18.61 -5.77 -3.50
C VAL A 341 17.40 -4.85 -3.78
N PRO A 342 16.21 -5.07 -3.21
CA PRO A 342 15.06 -4.18 -3.48
C PRO A 342 15.15 -2.82 -2.76
N PHE A 343 16.02 -2.66 -1.76
CA PHE A 343 16.01 -1.48 -0.87
C PHE A 343 17.25 -0.59 -0.97
N GLU A 344 18.34 -1.07 -1.56
CA GLU A 344 19.60 -0.34 -1.64
C GLU A 344 20.06 -0.22 -3.09
N ARG A 345 20.53 0.97 -3.47
CA ARG A 345 21.10 1.22 -4.80
C ARG A 345 22.35 0.36 -5.04
N GLU A 346 23.13 0.17 -3.98
CA GLU A 346 24.26 -0.75 -3.93
C GLU A 346 23.92 -1.82 -2.89
N PRO A 347 23.49 -3.02 -3.30
CA PRO A 347 23.04 -4.03 -2.36
C PRO A 347 24.14 -4.38 -1.36
N SER A 348 23.79 -4.39 -0.07
CA SER A 348 24.65 -4.88 1.01
C SER A 348 25.20 -6.28 0.71
N ARG A 349 26.52 -6.43 0.83
CA ARG A 349 27.23 -7.72 0.71
C ARG A 349 27.20 -8.47 2.04
N TYR A 350 27.25 -9.79 1.97
CA TYR A 350 27.65 -10.57 3.14
C TYR A 350 29.11 -10.22 3.50
N SER A 351 29.42 -10.21 4.80
CA SER A 351 30.78 -10.07 5.28
C SER A 351 31.29 -11.42 5.78
N TRP A 352 32.57 -11.67 5.51
CA TRP A 352 33.34 -12.79 6.05
C TRP A 352 34.25 -12.26 7.16
N ASP A 353 34.20 -12.87 8.33
CA ASP A 353 35.11 -12.58 9.43
C ASP A 353 36.45 -13.29 9.21
N THR A 354 37.46 -12.53 8.78
CA THR A 354 38.80 -13.05 8.50
C THR A 354 39.52 -13.55 9.76
N SER A 355 39.10 -13.15 10.96
CA SER A 355 39.64 -13.70 12.20
C SER A 355 39.30 -15.18 12.40
N CYS A 356 38.25 -15.66 11.72
CA CYS A 356 37.85 -17.06 11.69
C CYS A 356 38.58 -17.88 10.62
N ALA A 357 39.44 -17.28 9.78
CA ALA A 357 40.12 -17.96 8.70
C ALA A 357 41.16 -18.97 9.22
N ASN A 358 41.16 -20.18 8.65
CA ASN A 358 42.05 -21.27 9.04
C ASN A 358 42.01 -21.62 10.55
N ARG A 359 40.85 -21.47 11.18
CA ARG A 359 40.63 -21.85 12.57
C ARG A 359 39.84 -23.15 12.66
N PRO A 360 40.05 -23.97 13.71
CA PRO A 360 39.18 -25.11 13.97
C PRO A 360 37.74 -24.65 14.17
N VAL A 361 36.79 -25.29 13.49
CA VAL A 361 35.35 -24.96 13.60
C VAL A 361 34.85 -25.06 15.05
N ALA A 362 35.39 -26.01 15.82
CA ALA A 362 35.05 -26.22 17.22
C ALA A 362 35.45 -25.05 18.15
N GLU A 363 36.34 -24.16 17.70
CA GLU A 363 36.84 -23.01 18.47
C GLU A 363 36.21 -21.67 18.07
N LEU A 364 35.24 -21.69 17.15
CA LEU A 364 34.50 -20.50 16.74
C LEU A 364 33.50 -20.08 17.83
N ASP A 365 33.47 -18.79 18.12
CA ASP A 365 32.59 -18.12 19.10
C ASP A 365 31.35 -17.48 18.46
N HIS A 366 31.35 -17.29 17.13
CA HIS A 366 30.22 -16.83 16.34
C HIS A 366 30.24 -17.43 14.94
N PHE A 367 29.12 -17.34 14.23
CA PHE A 367 29.04 -17.73 12.83
C PHE A 367 29.85 -16.73 11.95
N PRO A 368 30.81 -17.20 11.12
CA PRO A 368 31.81 -16.32 10.51
C PRO A 368 31.33 -15.57 9.25
N VAL A 369 30.09 -15.80 8.79
CA VAL A 369 29.48 -15.06 7.68
C VAL A 369 28.28 -14.28 8.20
N SER A 370 28.29 -12.95 8.05
CA SER A 370 27.20 -12.10 8.54
C SER A 370 26.54 -11.29 7.43
N CYS A 371 25.25 -11.00 7.58
CA CYS A 371 24.54 -10.09 6.70
C CYS A 371 24.76 -8.64 7.18
N THR A 372 25.34 -7.79 6.34
CA THR A 372 25.56 -6.37 6.68
C THR A 372 24.27 -5.54 6.66
N TYR A 373 23.21 -6.05 6.04
CA TYR A 373 21.90 -5.40 6.02
C TYR A 373 21.25 -5.47 7.40
N GLU A 374 21.17 -4.32 8.08
CA GLU A 374 20.73 -4.19 9.48
C GLU A 374 19.37 -4.86 9.76
N LYS A 375 18.44 -4.78 8.80
CA LYS A 375 17.10 -5.36 8.96
C LYS A 375 17.08 -6.89 8.90
N CYS A 376 18.18 -7.53 8.49
CA CYS A 376 18.32 -8.99 8.50
C CYS A 376 18.92 -9.56 9.80
N ARG A 377 19.29 -8.72 10.78
CA ARG A 377 19.96 -9.15 12.03
C ARG A 377 19.08 -9.94 13.00
N SER A 378 17.85 -10.29 12.64
CA SER A 378 16.96 -11.08 13.49
C SER A 378 17.28 -12.58 13.50
N TYR A 379 18.27 -13.04 12.73
CA TYR A 379 18.61 -14.45 12.69
C TYR A 379 19.61 -14.84 13.77
N ASP A 380 19.32 -15.98 14.40
CA ASP A 380 20.09 -16.50 15.52
C ASP A 380 21.42 -17.07 15.02
N ASN A 381 22.48 -16.25 15.08
CA ASN A 381 23.83 -16.66 14.73
C ASN A 381 24.30 -17.86 15.57
N ASP A 382 23.76 -18.04 16.78
CA ASP A 382 24.13 -19.15 17.67
C ASP A 382 23.59 -20.47 17.09
N LEU A 383 22.41 -20.45 16.46
CA LEU A 383 21.86 -21.63 15.79
C LEU A 383 22.71 -22.05 14.58
N LEU A 384 23.15 -21.09 13.76
CA LEU A 384 24.03 -21.36 12.62
C LEU A 384 25.41 -21.87 13.05
N LEU A 385 25.96 -21.31 14.13
CA LEU A 385 27.20 -21.78 14.73
C LEU A 385 27.03 -23.21 15.28
N TYR A 386 25.92 -23.47 15.98
CA TYR A 386 25.60 -24.79 16.50
C TYR A 386 25.51 -25.83 15.36
N ASP A 387 24.82 -25.51 14.27
CA ASP A 387 24.71 -26.39 13.10
C ASP A 387 26.07 -26.65 12.44
N LEU A 388 26.94 -25.64 12.41
CA LEU A 388 28.29 -25.72 11.87
C LEU A 388 29.21 -26.60 12.75
N GLN A 389 29.11 -26.49 14.07
CA GLN A 389 29.93 -27.24 15.03
C GLN A 389 29.48 -28.69 15.23
N ASN A 390 28.18 -28.96 15.13
CA ASN A 390 27.64 -30.30 15.40
C ASN A 390 27.64 -31.15 14.13
N ASN A 391 28.58 -32.08 14.07
CA ASN A 391 28.86 -32.94 12.93
C ASN A 391 27.95 -34.19 12.84
N LYS A 392 26.73 -34.11 13.36
CA LYS A 392 25.75 -35.20 13.25
C LYS A 392 25.04 -35.18 11.91
#